data_AF-A0A854DFZ9-F1
#
_entry.id   AF-A0A854DFZ9-F1
#
_cell.length_a   1.000
_cell.length_b   1.000
_cell.length_c   1.000
_cell.angle_alpha   90.00
_cell.angle_beta   90.00
_cell.angle_gamma   90.00
#
_symmetry.space_group_name_H-M   'P 1'
#
loop_
_entity.id
_entity.type
_entity.pdbx_description
1 polymer ?
#
loop_
_entity_poly.entity_id
_entity_poly.type
_entity_poly.pdbx_seq_one_letter_code
_entity_poly.pdbx_strand_id
1 'polypeptide(L)'
;MGIQKQEFYEGAALHQLIRGSSRLISIQHSPPLFVFGSDLQIYLKYSTAKRSPWAFTFMPEEQVVLRQSAQKMPLVIGLICGADGVAALPYEAYVCVAQMKSVALRVSCKRSHRKHFEIGGPDGILPNKVAPSDWVRLLEGAR
;
A
#
# COMPACT_ATOMS: atom_id res chain seq x y z
N MET A 1 -27.47 4.85 -2.44
CA MET A 1 -26.15 5.44 -2.15
C MET A 1 -25.15 4.79 -3.10
N GLY A 2 -24.34 5.56 -3.82
CA GLY A 2 -23.36 5.02 -4.75
C GLY A 2 -22.08 4.59 -4.03
N ILE A 3 -21.30 3.69 -4.63
CA ILE A 3 -19.97 3.30 -4.13
C ILE A 3 -19.04 4.51 -4.27
N GLN A 4 -18.40 4.91 -3.17
CA GLN A 4 -17.40 5.97 -3.17
C GLN A 4 -16.12 5.50 -3.87
N LYS A 5 -15.33 6.43 -4.41
CA LYS A 5 -14.07 6.07 -5.08
C LYS A 5 -13.13 5.29 -4.17
N GLN A 6 -13.05 5.67 -2.89
CA GLN A 6 -12.25 4.95 -1.90
C GLN A 6 -12.69 3.48 -1.80
N GLU A 7 -13.97 3.23 -1.53
CA GLU A 7 -14.55 1.89 -1.44
C GLU A 7 -14.32 1.08 -2.72
N PHE A 8 -14.42 1.73 -3.88
CA PHE A 8 -14.17 1.10 -5.18
C PHE A 8 -12.72 0.63 -5.32
N TYR A 9 -11.74 1.49 -5.03
CA TYR A 9 -10.32 1.15 -5.19
C TYR A 9 -9.83 0.19 -4.10
N GLU A 10 -10.16 0.46 -2.83
CA GLU A 10 -9.79 -0.41 -1.72
C GLU A 10 -10.46 -1.77 -1.84
N GLY A 11 -11.75 -1.80 -2.18
CA GLY A 11 -12.49 -3.05 -2.42
C GLY A 11 -11.88 -3.89 -3.55
N ALA A 12 -11.45 -3.26 -4.65
CA ALA A 12 -10.77 -3.97 -5.73
C ALA A 12 -9.40 -4.54 -5.28
N ALA A 13 -8.63 -3.77 -4.50
CA ALA A 13 -7.34 -4.21 -3.97
C ALA A 13 -7.51 -5.40 -3.01
N LEU A 14 -8.46 -5.31 -2.08
CA LEU A 14 -8.81 -6.38 -1.14
C LEU A 14 -9.33 -7.62 -1.86
N HIS A 15 -10.18 -7.45 -2.88
CA HIS A 15 -10.69 -8.56 -3.69
C HIS A 15 -9.55 -9.35 -4.35
N GLN A 16 -8.53 -8.67 -4.91
CA GLN A 16 -7.36 -9.32 -5.51
C GLN A 16 -6.57 -10.14 -4.48
N LEU A 17 -6.36 -9.61 -3.27
CA LEU A 17 -5.69 -10.33 -2.19
C LEU A 17 -6.44 -11.60 -1.78
N ILE A 18 -7.75 -11.47 -1.53
CA ILE A 18 -8.59 -12.57 -1.07
C ILE A 18 -8.62 -13.68 -2.13
N ARG A 19 -8.75 -13.32 -3.42
CA ARG A 19 -8.78 -14.29 -4.52
C ARG A 19 -7.42 -14.91 -4.82
N GLY A 20 -6.34 -14.22 -4.48
CA GLY A 20 -4.97 -14.71 -4.62
C GLY A 20 -4.55 -15.67 -3.52
N SER A 21 -5.14 -15.55 -2.33
CA SER A 21 -4.79 -16.42 -1.20
C SER A 21 -5.47 -17.78 -1.31
N SER A 22 -4.70 -18.84 -0.99
CA SER A 22 -5.21 -20.20 -0.80
C SER A 22 -5.64 -20.49 0.63
N ARG A 23 -5.50 -19.52 1.56
CA ARG A 23 -5.78 -19.69 2.99
C ARG A 23 -7.07 -18.97 3.38
N LEU A 24 -7.77 -19.53 4.37
CA LEU A 24 -8.85 -18.82 5.05
C LEU A 24 -8.24 -17.73 5.95
N ILE A 25 -8.57 -16.47 5.68
CA ILE A 25 -8.01 -15.31 6.40
C ILE A 25 -9.17 -14.42 6.85
N SER A 26 -9.20 -14.09 8.14
CA SER A 26 -10.10 -13.04 8.66
C SER A 26 -9.60 -11.67 8.24
N ILE A 27 -10.50 -10.78 7.83
CA ILE A 27 -10.16 -9.39 7.52
C ILE A 27 -11.03 -8.50 8.40
N GLN A 28 -10.39 -7.68 9.22
CA GLN A 28 -11.04 -6.69 10.07
C GLN A 28 -10.63 -5.29 9.65
N HIS A 29 -11.60 -4.39 9.51
CA HIS A 29 -11.31 -2.97 9.34
C HIS A 29 -11.11 -2.32 10.72
N SER A 30 -9.91 -1.80 10.95
CA SER A 30 -9.51 -1.05 12.15
C SER A 30 -8.97 0.30 11.68
N PRO A 31 -9.83 1.31 11.47
CA PRO A 31 -9.48 2.52 10.73
C PRO A 31 -8.19 3.18 11.22
N PRO A 32 -7.28 3.60 10.31
CA PRO A 32 -7.40 3.57 8.85
C PRO A 32 -6.82 2.29 8.20
N LEU A 33 -6.70 1.20 8.97
CA LEU A 33 -6.01 -0.03 8.57
C LEU A 33 -6.98 -1.18 8.34
N PHE A 34 -6.55 -2.13 7.52
CA PHE A 34 -7.12 -3.46 7.45
C PHE A 34 -6.17 -4.42 8.17
N VAL A 35 -6.71 -5.24 9.05
CA VAL A 35 -5.97 -6.30 9.75
C VAL A 35 -6.35 -7.63 9.12
N PHE A 36 -5.34 -8.35 8.65
CA PHE A 36 -5.46 -9.68 8.06
C PHE A 36 -4.96 -10.69 9.09
N GLY A 37 -5.83 -11.62 9.48
CA GLY A 37 -5.50 -12.58 10.53
C GLY A 37 -5.18 -11.88 11.86
N SER A 38 -4.04 -12.24 12.44
CA SER A 38 -3.52 -11.67 13.68
C SER A 38 -2.09 -11.16 13.55
N ASP A 39 -1.56 -11.10 12.32
CA ASP A 39 -0.13 -10.97 12.05
C ASP A 39 0.22 -9.90 10.99
N LEU A 40 -0.76 -9.37 10.24
CA LEU A 40 -0.50 -8.38 9.20
C LEU A 40 -1.48 -7.21 9.21
N GLN A 41 -0.93 -5.99 9.16
CA GLN A 41 -1.67 -4.76 8.92
C GLN A 41 -1.44 -4.28 7.49
N ILE A 42 -2.49 -3.76 6.87
CA ILE A 42 -2.44 -3.15 5.56
C ILE A 42 -3.03 -1.75 5.64
N TYR A 43 -2.25 -0.76 5.22
CA TYR A 43 -2.71 0.59 4.98
C TYR A 43 -2.84 0.83 3.47
N LEU A 44 -3.99 1.32 3.03
CA LEU A 44 -4.25 1.56 1.60
C LEU A 44 -4.31 3.06 1.31
N LYS A 45 -3.63 3.48 0.24
CA LYS A 45 -3.91 4.76 -0.42
C LYS A 45 -4.17 4.52 -1.89
N TYR A 46 -5.07 5.30 -2.46
CA TYR A 46 -5.42 5.20 -3.86
C TYR A 46 -5.13 6.50 -4.62
N SER A 47 -4.84 6.34 -5.90
CA SER A 47 -4.78 7.43 -6.86
C SER A 47 -5.79 7.20 -7.97
N THR A 48 -6.50 8.26 -8.35
CA THR A 48 -7.48 8.23 -9.44
C THR A 48 -6.86 8.60 -10.79
N ALA A 49 -5.56 8.90 -10.83
CA ALA A 49 -4.87 9.25 -12.05
C ALA A 49 -4.85 8.04 -13.01
N LYS A 50 -5.11 8.29 -14.30
CA LYS A 50 -5.19 7.25 -15.33
C LYS A 50 -3.84 6.72 -15.80
N ARG A 51 -2.76 7.44 -15.53
CA ARG A 51 -1.40 7.16 -16.02
C ARG A 51 -0.37 7.52 -14.97
N SER A 52 0.76 6.83 -14.99
CA SER A 52 1.92 7.15 -14.14
C SER A 52 2.52 8.51 -14.49
N PRO A 53 3.18 9.21 -13.54
CA PRO A 53 3.34 8.83 -12.13
C PRO A 53 2.07 9.02 -11.31
N TRP A 54 1.71 8.03 -10.48
CA TRP A 54 0.72 8.20 -9.42
C TRP A 54 1.38 8.84 -8.21
N ALA A 55 0.66 9.69 -7.51
CA ALA A 55 1.15 10.36 -6.31
C ALA A 55 0.22 10.12 -5.13
N PHE A 56 0.82 9.95 -3.96
CA PHE A 56 0.18 9.63 -2.71
C PHE A 56 0.75 10.54 -1.64
N THR A 57 -0.11 11.31 -0.99
CA THR A 57 0.28 12.24 0.07
C THR A 57 0.04 11.60 1.43
N PHE A 58 1.04 11.60 2.29
CA PHE A 58 0.99 11.11 3.66
C PHE A 58 1.04 12.30 4.62
N MET A 59 -0.08 12.62 5.24
CA MET A 59 -0.17 13.72 6.20
C MET A 59 0.57 13.39 7.50
N PRO A 60 1.03 14.38 8.27
CA PRO A 60 1.78 14.15 9.50
C PRO A 60 1.08 13.18 10.47
N GLU A 61 -0.24 13.30 10.63
CA GLU A 61 -1.06 12.40 11.45
C GLU A 61 -1.07 10.96 10.92
N GLU A 62 -1.13 10.77 9.60
CA GLU A 62 -1.02 9.45 8.98
C GLU A 62 0.36 8.85 9.24
N GLN A 63 1.42 9.66 9.14
CA GLN A 63 2.79 9.20 9.40
C GLN A 63 2.96 8.72 10.85
N VAL A 64 2.36 9.41 11.83
CA VAL A 64 2.34 8.98 13.24
C VAL A 64 1.66 7.61 13.38
N VAL A 65 0.48 7.46 12.79
CA VAL A 65 -0.30 6.22 12.85
C VAL A 65 0.48 5.06 12.22
N LEU A 66 1.07 5.25 11.03
CA LEU A 66 1.85 4.22 10.37
C LEU A 66 3.04 3.77 11.21
N ARG A 67 3.77 4.71 11.82
CA ARG A 67 4.89 4.40 12.71
C ARG A 67 4.44 3.60 13.92
N GLN A 68 3.40 4.03 14.61
CA GLN A 68 2.88 3.37 15.81
C GLN A 68 2.34 1.97 15.48
N SER A 69 1.67 1.81 14.34
CA SER A 69 1.16 0.53 13.90
C SER A 69 2.27 -0.44 13.52
N ALA A 70 3.29 0.02 12.79
CA ALA A 70 4.44 -0.80 12.43
C ALA A 70 5.25 -1.29 13.65
N GLN A 71 5.20 -0.56 14.77
CA GLN A 71 5.82 -1.02 16.03
C GLN A 71 5.05 -2.17 16.71
N LYS A 72 3.76 -2.33 16.40
CA LYS A 72 2.90 -3.35 17.02
C LYS A 72 2.90 -4.67 16.25
N MET A 73 2.86 -4.59 14.92
CA MET A 73 2.69 -5.73 14.02
C MET A 73 3.15 -5.33 12.62
N PRO A 74 3.67 -6.27 11.80
CA PRO A 74 4.04 -6.00 10.41
C PRO A 74 2.99 -5.16 9.68
N LEU A 75 3.47 -4.13 8.98
CA LEU A 75 2.63 -3.17 8.28
C LEU A 75 3.07 -3.09 6.81
N VAL A 76 2.11 -3.28 5.93
CA VAL A 76 2.29 -3.11 4.48
C VAL A 76 1.48 -1.90 4.04
N ILE A 77 2.11 -1.05 3.24
CA ILE A 77 1.45 0.06 2.56
C ILE A 77 1.14 -0.39 1.14
N GLY A 78 -0.13 -0.39 0.76
CA GLY A 78 -0.61 -0.66 -0.59
C GLY A 78 -0.93 0.64 -1.31
N LEU A 79 -0.17 0.93 -2.38
CA LEU A 79 -0.38 2.09 -3.24
C LEU A 79 -1.15 1.69 -4.49
N ILE A 80 -2.46 1.99 -4.50
CA ILE A 80 -3.37 1.61 -5.58
C ILE A 80 -3.22 2.60 -6.75
N CYS A 81 -2.62 2.11 -7.83
CA CYS A 81 -2.24 2.87 -9.02
C CYS A 81 -3.34 2.81 -10.09
N GLY A 82 -4.53 3.32 -9.76
CA GLY A 82 -5.68 3.26 -10.66
C GLY A 82 -6.03 1.81 -11.06
N ALA A 83 -6.13 1.55 -12.36
CA ALA A 83 -6.40 0.21 -12.91
C ALA A 83 -5.12 -0.62 -13.15
N ASP A 84 -3.92 -0.04 -12.99
CA ASP A 84 -2.67 -0.74 -13.29
C ASP A 84 -2.32 -1.79 -12.23
N GLY A 85 -2.77 -1.62 -11.00
CA GLY A 85 -2.57 -2.56 -9.89
C GLY A 85 -2.16 -1.86 -8.59
N VAL A 86 -1.62 -2.65 -7.66
CA VAL A 86 -1.21 -2.18 -6.34
C VAL A 86 0.29 -2.39 -6.18
N ALA A 87 1.02 -1.34 -5.80
CA ALA A 87 2.40 -1.47 -5.37
C ALA A 87 2.42 -1.72 -3.85
N ALA A 88 2.83 -2.92 -3.46
CA ALA A 88 2.94 -3.34 -2.06
C ALA A 88 4.34 -3.02 -1.54
N LEU A 89 4.43 -2.31 -0.43
CA LEU A 89 5.71 -2.04 0.23
C LEU A 89 5.59 -2.26 1.74
N PRO A 90 6.50 -3.01 2.37
CA PRO A 90 6.51 -3.09 3.81
C PRO A 90 6.97 -1.75 4.40
N TYR A 91 6.62 -1.48 5.66
CA TYR A 91 6.85 -0.18 6.28
C TYR A 91 8.33 0.25 6.31
N GLU A 92 9.25 -0.69 6.48
CA GLU A 92 10.70 -0.42 6.41
C GLU A 92 11.13 0.14 5.05
N ALA A 93 10.56 -0.38 3.96
CA ALA A 93 10.82 0.12 2.61
C ALA A 93 10.18 1.50 2.39
N TYR A 94 8.99 1.73 2.97
CA TYR A 94 8.37 3.07 2.96
C TYR A 94 9.27 4.12 3.62
N VAL A 95 9.85 3.80 4.77
CA VAL A 95 10.72 4.74 5.50
C VAL A 95 11.97 5.11 4.69
N CYS A 96 12.46 4.24 3.79
CA CYS A 96 13.57 4.57 2.91
C CYS A 96 13.26 5.69 1.90
N VAL A 97 12.00 5.93 1.56
CA VAL A 97 11.59 6.95 0.57
C VAL A 97 10.81 8.11 1.17
N ALA A 98 10.22 7.92 2.35
CA ALA A 98 9.39 8.90 3.05
C ALA A 98 9.61 8.77 4.56
N GLN A 99 10.77 9.24 5.04
CA GLN A 99 11.04 9.35 6.47
C GLN A 99 10.08 10.34 7.10
N MET A 100 9.55 10.00 8.29
CA MET A 100 8.57 10.83 8.98
C MET A 100 9.08 12.26 9.21
N LYS A 101 8.24 13.25 8.90
CA LYS A 101 8.47 14.68 9.10
C LYS A 101 7.23 15.32 9.69
N SER A 102 7.35 16.57 10.17
CA SER A 102 6.22 17.38 10.62
C SER A 102 5.34 17.91 9.48
N VAL A 103 5.70 17.61 8.22
CA VAL A 103 5.01 18.07 7.01
C VAL A 103 4.51 16.89 6.19
N ALA A 104 3.57 17.15 5.28
CA ALA A 104 3.07 16.15 4.36
C ALA A 104 4.18 15.62 3.44
N LEU A 105 4.25 14.30 3.28
CA LEU A 105 5.21 13.63 2.41
C LEU A 105 4.50 13.15 1.14
N ARG A 106 5.11 13.35 -0.02
CA ARG A 106 4.57 12.89 -1.30
C ARG A 106 5.38 11.70 -1.81
N VAL A 107 4.78 10.52 -1.80
CA VAL A 107 5.33 9.33 -2.45
C VAL A 107 4.76 9.23 -3.86
N SER A 108 5.63 8.88 -4.81
CA SER A 108 5.29 8.68 -6.21
C SER A 108 5.54 7.24 -6.62
N CYS A 109 4.67 6.73 -7.49
CA CYS A 109 4.77 5.42 -8.08
C CYS A 109 4.79 5.58 -9.60
N LYS A 110 5.86 5.08 -10.24
CA LYS A 110 6.06 5.10 -11.68
C LYS A 110 6.05 3.68 -12.22
N ARG A 111 5.42 3.46 -13.37
CA ARG A 111 5.44 2.17 -14.05
C ARG A 111 5.47 2.38 -15.54
N SER A 112 6.48 1.80 -16.20
CA SER A 112 6.47 1.65 -17.65
C SER A 112 5.65 0.41 -18.03
N HIS A 113 5.13 0.37 -19.27
CA HIS A 113 4.16 -0.63 -19.70
C HIS A 113 4.57 -2.06 -19.31
N ARG A 114 3.73 -2.73 -18.49
CA ARG A 114 3.90 -4.09 -17.96
C ARG A 114 5.20 -4.35 -17.16
N LYS A 115 5.91 -3.31 -16.71
CA LYS A 115 7.10 -3.47 -15.86
C LYS A 115 6.76 -3.41 -14.37
N HIS A 116 7.77 -3.53 -13.51
CA HIS A 116 7.65 -3.34 -12.08
C HIS A 116 7.46 -1.85 -11.74
N PHE A 117 6.91 -1.58 -10.56
CA PHE A 117 6.74 -0.25 -10.00
C PHE A 117 8.06 0.29 -9.44
N GLU A 118 8.40 1.50 -9.84
CA GLU A 118 9.46 2.31 -9.23
C GLU A 118 8.80 3.27 -8.23
N ILE A 119 9.25 3.23 -6.99
CA ILE A 119 8.69 4.03 -5.90
C ILE A 119 9.73 5.02 -5.44
N GLY A 120 9.36 6.29 -5.37
CA GLY A 120 10.24 7.34 -4.86
C GLY A 120 9.46 8.37 -4.05
N GLY A 121 10.17 9.06 -3.17
CA GLY A 121 9.62 10.09 -2.30
C GLY A 121 10.69 11.13 -1.93
N PRO A 122 10.43 11.96 -0.92
CA PRO A 122 11.32 13.06 -0.55
C PRO A 122 12.71 12.62 -0.10
N ASP A 123 12.86 11.37 0.36
CA ASP A 123 14.10 10.87 0.96
C ASP A 123 14.85 9.89 0.04
N GLY A 124 14.34 9.68 -1.18
CA GLY A 124 15.03 8.88 -2.20
C GLY A 124 14.10 8.02 -3.03
N ILE A 125 14.70 7.05 -3.72
CA ILE A 125 14.02 6.06 -4.57
C ILE A 125 14.36 4.69 -4.02
N LEU A 126 13.38 3.77 -4.01
CA LEU A 126 13.65 2.39 -3.63
C LEU A 126 14.62 1.75 -4.65
N PRO A 127 15.68 1.07 -4.19
CA PRO A 127 16.67 0.46 -5.09
C PRO A 127 16.06 -0.68 -5.91
N ASN A 128 15.13 -1.42 -5.31
CA ASN A 128 14.43 -2.53 -5.95
C ASN A 128 13.04 -2.10 -6.41
N LYS A 129 12.65 -2.56 -7.60
CA LYS A 129 11.30 -2.32 -8.14
C LYS A 129 10.31 -3.34 -7.58
N VAL A 130 9.10 -2.88 -7.28
CA VAL A 130 8.02 -3.72 -6.73
C VAL A 130 7.24 -4.37 -7.87
N ALA A 131 7.13 -5.70 -7.87
CA ALA A 131 6.34 -6.38 -8.89
C ALA A 131 4.85 -6.30 -8.54
N PRO A 132 3.95 -6.13 -9.52
CA PRO A 132 2.51 -6.15 -9.25
C PRO A 132 2.01 -7.45 -8.62
N SER A 133 2.70 -8.58 -8.90
CA SER A 133 2.42 -9.88 -8.29
C SER A 133 2.69 -9.90 -6.78
N ASP A 134 3.56 -9.03 -6.27
CA ASP A 134 3.91 -8.99 -4.85
C ASP A 134 2.70 -8.66 -3.99
N TRP A 135 1.75 -7.88 -4.53
CA TRP A 135 0.46 -7.66 -3.89
C TRP A 135 -0.31 -8.97 -3.71
N VAL A 136 -0.58 -9.70 -4.80
CA VAL A 136 -1.38 -10.93 -4.77
C VAL A 136 -0.71 -12.02 -3.90
N ARG A 137 0.62 -12.06 -3.89
CA ARG A 137 1.41 -13.02 -3.11
C ARG A 137 1.66 -12.60 -1.67
N LEU A 138 1.19 -11.44 -1.25
CA LEU A 138 1.48 -10.89 0.08
C LEU A 138 1.11 -11.87 1.21
N LEU A 139 0.04 -12.63 1.01
CA LEU A 139 -0.49 -13.58 1.98
C LEU A 139 0.03 -15.03 1.78
N GLU A 140 0.85 -15.27 0.76
CA GLU A 140 1.46 -16.59 0.51
C GLU A 140 2.75 -16.78 1.33
N GLY A 141 3.43 -15.68 1.71
CA GLY A 141 4.75 -15.68 2.35
C GLY A 141 4.78 -15.56 3.88
N ALA A 142 3.67 -15.20 4.53
CA ALA A 142 3.59 -15.19 6.00
C ALA A 142 3.66 -16.64 6.52
N ARG A 143 4.77 -16.99 7.15
CA ARG A 143 5.00 -18.29 7.80
C ARG A 143 5.15 -18.08 9.29
#